data_AF-A0AAV9YC86-F1
#
_entry.id   AF-A0AAV9YC86-F1
#
_cell.length_a   1.000
_cell.length_b   1.000
_cell.length_c   1.000
_cell.angle_alpha   90.00
_cell.angle_beta   90.00
_cell.angle_gamma   90.00
#
_symmetry.space_group_name_H-M   'P 1'
#
loop_
_entity.id
_entity.type
_entity.pdbx_description
1 polymer ?
#
loop_
_entity_poly.entity_id
_entity_poly.type
_entity_poly.pdbx_seq_one_letter_code
_entity_poly.pdbx_strand_id
1 'polypeptide(L)'
;MKEDKLSFASLIKECRFCFGSDTTLSPLISPCNCKGTQEYIHLECLSKWQRIQINNRPWSSKICSVCRHPYMTPGNRNIVSAFSNIVRHPNIQMLTMILKLISIFFLIIYTKILCNFILSLGGPVALLLLLLIIASFIVILIFEHISNNNIARFEIRRDN
;
A
#
# COMPACT_ATOMS: atom_id res chain seq x y z
N MET A 1 4.33 52.91 25.05
CA MET A 1 4.63 51.56 25.57
C MET A 1 4.43 50.60 24.40
N LYS A 2 5.52 50.00 23.90
CA LYS A 2 5.55 49.25 22.64
C LYS A 2 4.75 47.95 22.81
N GLU A 3 3.97 47.66 21.78
CA GLU A 3 3.05 46.53 21.66
C GLU A 3 3.74 45.19 21.95
N ASP A 4 3.16 44.41 22.86
CA ASP A 4 3.42 42.98 23.07
C ASP A 4 2.90 42.15 21.88
N LYS A 5 3.37 42.45 20.67
CA LYS A 5 3.23 41.59 19.48
C LYS A 5 4.41 40.61 19.41
N LEU A 6 4.73 39.96 20.54
CA LEU A 6 5.64 38.82 20.54
C LEU A 6 4.88 37.58 20.04
N SER A 7 4.56 37.63 18.74
CA SER A 7 4.38 36.55 17.77
C SER A 7 3.92 35.16 18.24
N PHE A 8 2.65 35.01 18.66
CA PHE A 8 1.97 33.72 18.57
C PHE A 8 1.95 33.14 17.14
N ALA A 9 2.08 34.01 16.12
CA ALA A 9 2.23 33.63 14.72
C ALA A 9 3.53 32.85 14.39
N SER A 10 4.47 32.72 15.33
CA SER A 10 5.76 32.05 15.10
C SER A 10 5.85 30.60 15.58
N LEU A 11 4.79 30.05 16.18
CA LEU A 11 4.77 28.69 16.75
C LEU A 11 4.00 27.66 15.93
N ILE A 12 3.17 28.09 14.97
CA ILE A 12 2.40 27.17 14.13
C ILE A 12 3.29 26.68 13.00
N LYS A 13 3.58 25.38 13.00
CA LYS A 13 4.25 24.72 11.89
C LYS A 13 3.24 24.58 10.75
N GLU A 14 3.66 24.97 9.55
CA GLU A 14 2.83 24.91 8.35
C GLU A 14 3.56 24.18 7.23
N CYS A 15 2.80 23.51 6.37
CA CYS A 15 3.32 22.88 5.17
C CYS A 15 3.76 23.95 4.16
N ARG A 16 5.01 23.95 3.74
CA ARG A 16 5.50 24.93 2.73
C ARG A 16 4.88 24.80 1.33
N PHE A 17 4.09 23.76 1.05
CA PHE A 17 3.45 23.54 -0.25
C PHE A 17 1.97 23.91 -0.28
N CYS A 18 1.24 23.75 0.83
CA CYS A 18 -0.20 24.06 0.88
C CYS A 18 -0.57 25.08 1.97
N PHE A 19 0.39 25.50 2.80
CA PHE A 19 0.21 26.41 3.93
C PHE A 19 -0.79 25.89 4.99
N GLY A 20 -1.09 24.59 4.97
CA GLY A 20 -1.91 23.94 5.99
C GLY A 20 -1.12 23.58 7.24
N SER A 21 -1.79 23.54 8.38
CA SER A 21 -1.22 23.19 9.68
C SER A 21 -1.00 21.68 9.86
N ASP A 22 -0.32 21.33 10.95
CA ASP A 22 -0.17 19.96 11.41
C ASP A 22 -1.50 19.39 11.92
N THR A 23 -1.89 18.19 11.48
CA THR A 23 -3.12 17.52 11.93
C THR A 23 -2.87 16.02 12.12
N THR A 24 -3.67 15.37 12.97
CA THR A 24 -3.59 13.91 13.18
C THR A 24 -3.82 13.11 11.89
N LEU A 25 -4.66 13.62 10.99
CA LEU A 25 -4.96 13.01 9.69
C LEU A 25 -3.89 13.30 8.63
N SER A 26 -3.23 14.45 8.71
CA SER A 26 -2.20 14.91 7.78
C SER A 26 -1.04 15.52 8.56
N PRO A 27 -0.12 14.69 9.08
CA PRO A 27 0.99 15.16 9.88
C PRO A 27 2.07 15.84 9.03
N LEU A 28 2.72 16.85 9.60
CA LEU A 28 3.90 17.49 9.03
C LEU A 28 5.15 16.65 9.30
N ILE A 29 5.97 16.50 8.26
CA ILE A 29 7.29 15.85 8.34
C ILE A 29 8.39 16.87 8.03
N SER A 30 9.62 16.57 8.47
CA SER A 30 10.83 17.26 8.04
C SER A 30 11.61 16.36 7.07
N PRO A 31 11.33 16.43 5.75
CA PRO A 31 11.84 15.47 4.79
C PRO A 31 13.25 15.80 4.31
N CYS A 32 13.87 16.90 4.75
CA CYS A 32 15.21 17.28 4.36
C CYS A 32 15.81 18.25 5.40
N ASN A 33 17.07 18.62 5.25
CA ASN A 33 17.77 19.51 6.19
C ASN A 33 17.38 21.00 6.11
N CYS A 34 16.23 21.34 5.52
CA CYS A 34 15.75 22.73 5.55
C CYS A 34 15.38 23.13 6.98
N LYS A 35 15.52 24.42 7.28
CA LYS A 35 15.20 25.00 8.60
C LYS A 35 14.22 26.17 8.47
N GLY A 36 13.51 26.46 9.55
CA GLY A 36 12.50 27.51 9.60
C GLY A 36 11.25 27.14 8.79
N THR A 37 10.69 28.09 8.04
CA THR A 37 9.44 27.91 7.28
C THR A 37 9.53 26.87 6.16
N GLN A 38 10.74 26.48 5.75
CA GLN A 38 10.97 25.50 4.67
C GLN A 38 11.15 24.07 5.18
N GLU A 39 11.15 23.87 6.51
CA GLU A 39 11.42 22.58 7.16
C GLU A 39 10.24 21.61 7.03
N TYR A 40 9.00 22.09 7.12
CA TYR A 40 7.82 21.26 7.28
C TYR A 40 7.00 21.08 5.99
N ILE A 41 6.63 19.83 5.69
CA ILE A 41 5.77 19.47 4.54
C ILE A 41 4.84 18.33 4.96
N HIS A 42 3.59 18.31 4.50
CA HIS A 42 2.78 17.08 4.60
C HIS A 42 3.35 15.99 3.68
N LEU A 43 3.33 14.74 4.15
CA LEU A 43 3.80 13.60 3.36
C LEU A 43 3.05 13.47 2.01
N GLU A 44 1.75 13.79 1.98
CA GLU A 44 0.96 13.79 0.75
C GLU A 44 1.35 14.92 -0.20
N CYS A 45 1.55 16.14 0.31
CA CYS A 45 1.98 17.28 -0.50
C CYS A 45 3.34 17.00 -1.16
N LEU A 46 4.29 16.43 -0.40
CA LEU A 46 5.58 16.02 -0.95
C LEU A 46 5.42 14.96 -2.02
N SER A 47 4.64 13.91 -1.76
CA SER A 47 4.38 12.84 -2.74
C SER A 47 3.74 13.36 -4.03
N LYS A 48 2.76 14.28 -3.91
CA LYS A 48 2.10 14.92 -5.06
C LYS A 48 3.11 15.73 -5.88
N TRP A 49 3.94 16.52 -5.22
CA TRP A 49 4.98 17.30 -5.89
C TRP A 49 5.98 16.38 -6.61
N GLN A 50 6.46 15.33 -5.95
CA GLN A 50 7.41 14.38 -6.55
C GLN A 50 6.85 13.71 -7.81
N ARG A 51 5.57 13.31 -7.81
CA ARG A 51 4.90 12.75 -9.00
C ARG A 51 4.88 13.71 -10.17
N ILE A 52 4.58 14.98 -9.92
CA ILE A 52 4.61 16.02 -10.95
C ILE A 52 6.04 16.18 -11.51
N GLN A 53 7.05 16.12 -10.64
CA GLN A 53 8.44 16.26 -11.05
C GLN A 53 8.99 15.05 -11.82
N ILE A 54 8.54 13.83 -11.55
CA ILE A 54 9.04 12.62 -12.24
C ILE A 54 8.90 12.73 -13.76
N ASN A 55 7.78 13.27 -14.25
CA ASN A 55 7.52 13.39 -15.69
C ASN A 55 8.35 14.48 -16.35
N ASN A 56 8.75 15.51 -15.60
CA ASN A 56 9.48 16.66 -16.16
C ASN A 56 10.99 16.54 -15.94
N ARG A 57 11.42 16.22 -14.72
CA ARG A 57 12.82 16.15 -14.25
C ARG A 57 12.94 15.08 -13.15
N PRO A 58 13.22 13.81 -13.49
CA PRO A 58 13.25 12.71 -12.52
C PRO A 58 14.18 12.96 -11.31
N TRP A 59 15.30 13.65 -11.53
CA TRP A 59 16.27 13.97 -10.47
C TRP A 59 15.75 14.96 -9.42
N SER A 60 14.95 15.96 -9.81
CA SER A 60 14.40 16.94 -8.88
C SER A 60 13.37 16.32 -7.94
N SER A 61 12.73 15.22 -8.33
CA SER A 61 11.80 14.50 -7.45
C SER A 61 12.49 13.93 -6.19
N LYS A 62 13.79 13.66 -6.23
CA LYS A 62 14.52 13.01 -5.12
C LYS A 62 15.31 13.99 -4.26
N ILE A 63 15.59 15.19 -4.76
CA ILE A 63 16.49 16.15 -4.11
C ILE A 63 15.76 17.46 -3.84
N CYS A 64 15.94 17.99 -2.63
CA CYS A 64 15.36 19.28 -2.26
C CYS A 64 15.98 20.40 -3.10
N SER A 65 15.13 21.23 -3.71
CA SER A 65 15.57 22.38 -4.52
C SER A 65 16.22 23.49 -3.70
N VAL A 66 15.95 23.54 -2.39
CA VAL A 66 16.45 24.57 -1.47
C VAL A 66 17.79 24.14 -0.86
N CYS A 67 17.80 23.05 -0.09
CA CYS A 67 19.01 22.62 0.65
C CYS A 67 19.86 21.57 -0.07
N ARG A 68 19.44 21.12 -1.27
CA ARG A 68 20.13 20.11 -2.09
C ARG A 68 20.36 18.74 -1.45
N HIS A 69 19.81 18.50 -0.26
CA HIS A 69 19.84 17.19 0.36
C HIS A 69 18.74 16.29 -0.23
N PRO A 70 18.98 14.97 -0.32
CA PRO A 70 17.96 14.01 -0.71
C PRO A 70 16.79 14.06 0.27
N TYR A 71 15.58 13.90 -0.24
CA TYR A 71 14.42 13.80 0.62
C TYR A 71 14.45 12.47 1.40
N MET A 72 14.42 12.56 2.73
CA MET A 72 14.24 11.47 3.67
C MET A 72 12.73 11.16 3.78
N THR A 73 12.15 10.58 2.73
CA THR A 73 10.75 10.12 2.80
C THR A 73 10.67 8.66 3.22
N PRO A 74 9.71 8.27 4.08
CA PRO A 74 9.33 6.88 4.18
C PRO A 74 8.89 6.45 2.79
N GLY A 75 9.57 5.42 2.25
CA GLY A 75 9.57 5.08 0.83
C GLY A 75 8.19 5.11 0.18
N ASN A 76 8.17 5.59 -1.07
CA ASN A 76 7.02 5.74 -1.97
C ASN A 76 5.82 4.91 -1.54
N ARG A 77 4.72 5.59 -1.23
CA ARG A 77 3.39 4.99 -1.06
C ARG A 77 3.00 4.39 -2.40
N ASN A 78 3.56 3.21 -2.66
CA ASN A 78 3.30 2.39 -3.82
C ASN A 78 1.79 2.23 -3.90
N ILE A 79 1.28 2.24 -5.13
CA ILE A 79 -0.08 1.89 -5.58
C ILE A 79 -0.86 1.06 -4.54
N VAL A 80 -0.22 0.05 -3.95
CA VAL A 80 -0.61 -0.70 -2.75
C VAL A 80 -1.30 0.08 -1.62
N SER A 81 -0.88 1.28 -1.21
CA SER A 81 -1.55 2.01 -0.11
C SER A 81 -2.88 2.62 -0.54
N ALA A 82 -2.99 3.09 -1.79
CA ALA A 82 -4.26 3.57 -2.36
C ALA A 82 -5.23 2.39 -2.53
N PHE A 83 -4.73 1.25 -3.02
CA PHE A 83 -5.49 0.01 -3.07
C PHE A 83 -5.85 -0.51 -1.67
N SER A 84 -5.00 -0.32 -0.66
CA SER A 84 -5.28 -0.81 0.70
C SER A 84 -6.47 -0.11 1.34
N ASN A 85 -6.70 1.17 1.06
CA ASN A 85 -7.87 1.89 1.56
C ASN A 85 -9.14 1.46 0.81
N ILE A 86 -9.04 1.16 -0.48
CA ILE A 86 -10.14 0.64 -1.29
C ILE A 86 -10.53 -0.77 -0.82
N VAL A 87 -9.56 -1.65 -0.57
CA VAL A 87 -9.76 -3.02 -0.09
C VAL A 87 -10.21 -3.07 1.37
N ARG A 88 -10.01 -2.01 2.17
CA ARG A 88 -10.55 -1.87 3.54
C ARG A 88 -12.04 -1.55 3.59
N HIS A 89 -12.66 -1.15 2.49
CA HIS A 89 -14.10 -0.92 2.51
C HIS A 89 -14.85 -2.23 2.78
N PRO A 90 -15.86 -2.22 3.68
CA PRO A 90 -16.56 -3.43 4.10
C PRO A 90 -17.18 -4.17 2.91
N ASN A 91 -17.69 -3.45 1.92
CA ASN A 91 -18.26 -4.04 0.70
C ASN A 91 -17.21 -4.77 -0.16
N ILE A 92 -15.99 -4.23 -0.24
CA ILE A 92 -14.90 -4.85 -1.01
C ILE A 92 -14.33 -6.05 -0.25
N GLN A 93 -14.20 -5.97 1.08
CA GLN A 93 -13.81 -7.12 1.91
C GLN A 93 -14.81 -8.28 1.76
N MET A 94 -16.10 -7.98 1.86
CA MET A 94 -17.16 -8.97 1.64
C MET A 94 -17.09 -9.58 0.24
N LEU A 95 -16.89 -8.77 -0.80
CA LEU A 95 -16.71 -9.26 -2.18
C LEU A 95 -15.50 -10.20 -2.31
N THR A 96 -14.35 -9.84 -1.72
CA THR A 96 -13.16 -10.70 -1.77
C THR A 96 -13.36 -12.03 -1.03
N MET A 97 -14.11 -12.03 0.08
CA MET A 97 -14.49 -13.24 0.80
C MET A 97 -15.40 -14.13 -0.06
N ILE A 98 -16.40 -13.54 -0.73
CA ILE A 98 -17.33 -14.27 -1.60
C ILE A 98 -16.60 -14.90 -2.79
N LEU A 99 -15.72 -14.16 -3.46
CA LEU A 99 -14.95 -14.68 -4.60
C LEU A 99 -14.08 -15.89 -4.24
N LYS A 100 -13.51 -15.89 -3.02
CA LYS A 100 -12.75 -17.05 -2.49
C LYS A 100 -13.65 -18.27 -2.29
N LEU A 101 -14.81 -18.09 -1.68
CA LEU A 101 -15.78 -19.17 -1.46
C LEU A 101 -16.26 -19.78 -2.78
N ILE A 102 -16.52 -18.94 -3.79
CA ILE A 102 -16.91 -19.38 -5.13
C ILE A 102 -15.79 -20.22 -5.77
N SER A 103 -14.53 -19.76 -5.69
CA SER A 103 -13.39 -20.50 -6.23
C SER A 103 -13.21 -21.87 -5.57
N ILE A 104 -13.38 -21.95 -4.25
CA ILE A 104 -13.30 -23.22 -3.49
C ILE A 104 -14.42 -24.18 -3.92
N PHE A 105 -15.64 -23.67 -4.09
CA PHE A 105 -16.78 -24.47 -4.52
C PHE A 105 -16.58 -25.09 -5.90
N PHE A 106 -16.12 -24.31 -6.89
CA PHE A 106 -15.80 -24.84 -8.23
C PHE A 106 -14.67 -25.87 -8.20
N LEU A 107 -13.66 -25.68 -7.35
CA LEU A 107 -12.57 -26.64 -7.18
C LEU A 107 -13.09 -27.97 -6.61
N ILE A 108 -13.98 -27.93 -5.60
CA ILE A 108 -14.62 -29.14 -5.04
C ILE A 108 -15.43 -29.87 -6.11
N ILE A 109 -16.24 -29.15 -6.89
CA ILE A 109 -17.02 -29.75 -7.99
C ILE A 109 -16.10 -30.40 -9.03
N TYR A 110 -15.05 -29.70 -9.46
CA TYR A 110 -14.10 -30.21 -10.44
C TYR A 110 -13.38 -31.47 -9.96
N THR A 111 -12.92 -31.50 -8.70
CA THR A 111 -12.29 -32.70 -8.13
C THR A 111 -13.24 -33.89 -8.04
N LYS A 112 -14.53 -33.66 -7.76
CA LYS A 112 -15.55 -34.72 -7.70
C LYS A 112 -15.88 -35.28 -9.10
N ILE A 113 -16.03 -34.40 -10.09
CA ILE A 113 -16.26 -34.79 -11.49
C ILE A 113 -15.07 -35.58 -12.01
N LEU A 114 -13.84 -35.09 -11.78
CA LEU A 114 -12.64 -35.77 -12.25
C LEU A 114 -12.40 -37.07 -11.49
N CYS A 115 -12.68 -37.14 -10.19
CA CYS A 115 -12.56 -38.38 -9.40
C CYS A 115 -13.52 -39.47 -9.91
N ASN A 116 -14.77 -39.10 -10.25
CA ASN A 116 -15.72 -40.04 -10.83
C ASN A 116 -15.27 -40.55 -12.21
N PHE A 117 -14.67 -39.68 -13.02
CA PHE A 117 -14.08 -40.02 -14.31
C PHE A 117 -12.81 -40.88 -14.18
N ILE A 118 -11.98 -40.61 -13.17
CA ILE A 118 -10.76 -41.36 -12.86
C ILE A 118 -11.07 -42.76 -12.32
N LEU A 119 -12.12 -42.92 -11.51
CA LEU A 119 -12.57 -44.25 -11.06
C LEU A 119 -13.03 -45.13 -12.24
N SER A 120 -13.40 -44.51 -13.35
CA SER A 120 -13.69 -45.18 -14.63
C SER A 120 -12.42 -45.49 -15.47
N LEU A 121 -11.26 -44.95 -15.13
CA LEU A 121 -9.99 -45.06 -15.84
C LEU A 121 -8.88 -45.52 -14.88
N GLY A 122 -8.71 -46.83 -14.73
CA GLY A 122 -7.64 -47.39 -13.91
C GLY A 122 -6.23 -47.06 -14.45
N GLY A 123 -5.29 -46.70 -13.56
CA GLY A 123 -3.86 -46.66 -13.88
C GLY A 123 -3.08 -45.42 -13.37
N PRO A 124 -1.80 -45.29 -13.76
CA PRO A 124 -0.88 -44.23 -13.29
C PRO A 124 -1.27 -42.81 -13.73
N VAL A 125 -2.10 -42.68 -14.77
CA VAL A 125 -2.62 -41.40 -15.26
C VAL A 125 -3.53 -40.72 -14.23
N ALA A 126 -4.30 -41.51 -13.47
CA ALA A 126 -5.13 -41.06 -12.36
C ALA A 126 -4.31 -40.35 -11.27
N LEU A 127 -3.17 -40.96 -10.91
CA LEU A 127 -2.28 -40.48 -9.85
C LEU A 127 -1.58 -39.18 -10.28
N LEU A 128 -1.19 -39.07 -11.55
CA LEU A 128 -0.61 -37.85 -12.11
C LEU A 128 -1.61 -36.68 -12.11
N LEU A 129 -2.88 -36.93 -12.50
CA LEU A 129 -3.93 -35.90 -12.49
C LEU A 129 -4.30 -35.46 -11.05
N LEU A 130 -4.32 -36.38 -10.09
CA LEU A 130 -4.53 -36.06 -8.68
C LEU A 130 -3.42 -35.14 -8.14
N LEU A 131 -2.16 -35.43 -8.48
CA LEU A 131 -1.02 -34.62 -8.05
C LEU A 131 -1.07 -33.20 -8.64
N LEU A 132 -1.53 -33.04 -9.89
CA LEU A 132 -1.69 -31.73 -10.52
C LEU A 132 -2.80 -30.88 -9.87
N ILE A 133 -3.89 -31.51 -9.42
CA ILE A 133 -4.95 -30.83 -8.65
C ILE A 133 -4.44 -30.38 -7.28
N ILE A 134 -3.72 -31.25 -6.57
CA ILE A 134 -3.15 -30.90 -5.26
C ILE A 134 -2.15 -29.76 -5.42
N ALA A 135 -1.32 -29.79 -6.47
CA ALA A 135 -0.37 -28.72 -6.76
C ALA A 135 -1.06 -27.37 -7.03
N SER A 136 -2.17 -27.35 -7.80
CA SER A 136 -2.89 -26.10 -8.07
C SER A 136 -3.54 -25.52 -6.81
N PHE A 137 -4.08 -26.36 -5.93
CA PHE A 137 -4.61 -25.94 -4.63
C PHE A 137 -3.52 -25.33 -3.73
N ILE A 138 -2.34 -25.96 -3.67
CA ILE A 138 -1.19 -25.45 -2.92
C ILE A 138 -0.76 -24.08 -3.45
N VAL A 139 -0.72 -23.88 -4.77
CA VAL A 139 -0.37 -22.58 -5.38
C VAL A 139 -1.35 -21.48 -4.97
N ILE A 140 -2.66 -21.77 -4.97
CA ILE A 140 -3.69 -20.81 -4.54
C ILE A 140 -3.49 -20.42 -3.07
N LEU A 141 -3.25 -21.39 -2.18
CA LEU A 141 -3.00 -21.13 -0.75
C LEU A 141 -1.74 -20.30 -0.51
N ILE A 142 -0.66 -20.58 -1.24
CA ILE A 142 0.59 -19.82 -1.15
C ILE A 142 0.36 -18.37 -1.59
N PHE A 143 -0.33 -18.16 -2.71
CA PHE A 143 -0.64 -16.82 -3.21
C PHE A 143 -1.47 -16.03 -2.19
N GLU A 144 -2.47 -16.66 -1.58
CA GLU A 144 -3.30 -16.04 -0.53
C GLU A 144 -2.48 -15.68 0.72
N HIS A 145 -1.60 -16.57 1.17
CA HIS A 145 -0.70 -16.32 2.29
C HIS A 145 0.25 -15.14 2.02
N ILE A 146 0.82 -15.08 0.81
CA ILE A 146 1.69 -13.97 0.38
C ILE A 146 0.89 -12.66 0.34
N SER A 147 -0.32 -12.69 -0.21
CA SER A 147 -1.20 -11.51 -0.27
C SER A 147 -1.52 -10.98 1.13
N ASN A 148 -1.95 -11.87 2.04
CA ASN A 148 -2.29 -11.52 3.42
C ASN A 148 -1.07 -11.00 4.20
N ASN A 149 0.09 -11.65 4.07
CA ASN A 149 1.32 -11.22 4.74
C ASN A 149 1.80 -9.86 4.24
N ASN A 150 1.68 -9.59 2.93
CA ASN A 150 2.01 -8.29 2.38
C ASN A 150 1.07 -7.23 2.98
N ILE A 151 -0.23 -7.47 3.01
CA ILE A 151 -1.22 -6.57 3.61
C ILE A 151 -0.91 -6.32 5.11
N ALA A 152 -0.63 -7.36 5.88
CA ALA A 152 -0.30 -7.26 7.31
C ALA A 152 0.99 -6.46 7.55
N ARG A 153 2.03 -6.66 6.73
CA ARG A 153 3.26 -5.84 6.77
C ARG A 153 2.99 -4.38 6.44
N PHE A 154 2.02 -4.07 5.59
CA PHE A 154 1.60 -2.69 5.32
C PHE A 154 0.78 -2.06 6.46
N GLU A 155 0.13 -2.86 7.30
CA GLU A 155 -0.53 -2.39 8.53
C GLU A 155 0.48 -2.07 9.62
N ILE A 156 1.42 -2.96 9.91
CA ILE A 156 2.45 -2.73 10.94
C ILE A 156 3.34 -1.50 10.62
N ARG A 157 3.55 -1.19 9.33
CA ARG A 157 4.28 0.00 8.89
C ARG A 157 3.42 1.29 8.90
N ARG A 158 2.10 1.19 9.06
CA ARG A 158 1.23 2.37 9.20
C ARG A 158 1.24 2.93 10.62
N ASP A 159 1.50 2.08 11.60
CA ASP A 159 1.35 2.39 13.02
C ASP A 159 2.67 2.82 13.70
N ASN A 160 3.80 2.71 12.98
CA ASN A 160 5.14 3.19 13.35
C ASN A 160 5.57 4.36 12.46
#